data_AF-J9EXQ3-F1
#
_entry.id   AF-J9EXQ3-F1
#
_cell.length_a   1.000
_cell.length_b   1.000
_cell.length_c   1.000
_cell.angle_alpha   90.00
_cell.angle_beta   90.00
_cell.angle_gamma   90.00
#
_symmetry.space_group_name_H-M   'P 1'
#
loop_
_entity.id
_entity.type
_entity.pdbx_description
1 polymer ?
#
loop_
_entity_poly.entity_id
_entity_poly.type
_entity_poly.pdbx_seq_one_letter_code
_entity_poly.pdbx_strand_id
1 'polypeptide(L)'
;MHMNELMCSMPKSCLLYNFTYVSFGEIPAFLVGWISLLDFTICIVIVAKNWSSHMNLLFHGLFNKHFTVEMPYHLGSIFATKIDFFAVLAIFCSSIVLCCSIRVLATVSIIMVTICALATNSTAFVGFYFADPNNWLAAGFFKDGPIGVCYEFCLHNNSQK
;
A
#
# COMPACT_ATOMS: atom_id res chain seq x y z
N MET A 1 19.37 9.83 -16.38
CA MET A 1 19.21 8.46 -16.90
C MET A 1 17.93 7.90 -16.27
N HIS A 2 16.86 7.74 -17.05
CA HIS A 2 15.54 7.35 -16.53
C HIS A 2 15.54 5.90 -16.02
N MET A 3 14.72 5.61 -14.99
CA MET A 3 14.58 4.25 -14.42
C MET A 3 14.32 3.19 -15.50
N ASN A 4 13.58 3.54 -16.56
CA ASN A 4 13.28 2.63 -17.66
C ASN A 4 14.52 2.13 -18.43
N GLU A 5 15.59 2.94 -18.53
CA GLU A 5 16.83 2.53 -19.21
C GLU A 5 17.70 1.61 -18.34
N LEU A 6 17.62 1.77 -17.02
CA LEU A 6 18.28 0.87 -16.05
C LEU A 6 17.64 -0.53 -16.06
N MET A 7 16.31 -0.60 -16.23
CA MET A 7 15.58 -1.87 -16.31
C MET A 7 15.88 -2.66 -17.60
N CYS A 8 16.12 -1.98 -18.73
CA CYS A 8 16.46 -2.63 -20.00
C CYS A 8 17.92 -3.13 -20.05
N SER A 9 18.83 -2.45 -19.33
CA SER A 9 20.27 -2.76 -19.39
C SER A 9 20.67 -3.95 -18.51
N MET A 10 19.83 -4.38 -17.56
CA MET A 10 20.17 -5.41 -16.56
C MET A 10 19.08 -6.50 -16.50
N PRO A 11 19.28 -7.68 -17.10
CA PRO A 11 18.31 -8.76 -17.05
C PRO A 11 18.63 -9.65 -15.83
N LYS A 12 17.89 -9.46 -14.73
CA LYS A 12 17.54 -10.43 -13.65
C LYS A 12 17.45 -9.75 -12.27
N SER A 13 16.22 -9.59 -11.81
CA SER A 13 15.63 -9.76 -10.46
C SER A 13 16.32 -9.26 -9.16
N CYS A 14 17.61 -8.89 -9.12
CA CYS A 14 18.28 -8.30 -7.96
C CYS A 14 18.99 -7.00 -8.36
N LEU A 15 18.20 -6.08 -8.90
CA LEU A 15 18.71 -4.89 -9.57
C LEU A 15 19.33 -3.89 -8.60
N LEU A 16 18.77 -3.71 -7.40
CA LEU A 16 19.16 -2.61 -6.52
C LEU A 16 20.51 -2.85 -5.82
N TYR A 17 20.75 -4.06 -5.31
CA TYR A 17 22.03 -4.44 -4.71
C TYR A 17 23.15 -4.44 -5.76
N ASN A 18 22.92 -5.12 -6.89
CA ASN A 18 23.93 -5.24 -7.95
C ASN A 18 24.26 -3.88 -8.60
N PHE A 19 23.26 -3.04 -8.80
CA PHE A 19 23.46 -1.67 -9.29
C PHE A 19 24.27 -0.82 -8.31
N THR A 20 23.95 -0.88 -7.02
CA THR A 20 24.67 -0.13 -5.99
C THR A 20 26.10 -0.63 -5.84
N TYR A 21 26.33 -1.94 -6.00
CA TYR A 21 27.67 -2.53 -6.00
C TYR A 21 28.53 -1.99 -7.14
N VAL A 22 27.99 -1.97 -8.37
CA VAL A 22 28.70 -1.46 -9.56
C VAL A 22 28.93 0.06 -9.48
N SER A 23 28.03 0.82 -8.87
CA SER A 23 28.08 2.29 -8.86
C SER A 23 28.86 2.88 -7.68
N PHE A 24 28.72 2.29 -6.49
CA PHE A 24 29.20 2.86 -5.22
C PHE A 24 30.10 1.91 -4.40
N GLY A 25 30.25 0.65 -4.81
CA GLY A 25 31.10 -0.34 -4.13
C GLY A 25 30.38 -1.19 -3.07
N GLU A 26 31.16 -1.96 -2.30
CA GLU A 26 30.68 -3.07 -1.48
C GLU A 26 29.87 -2.65 -0.24
N ILE A 27 30.34 -1.64 0.50
CA ILE A 27 29.70 -1.16 1.75
C ILE A 27 28.28 -0.60 1.50
N PRO A 28 28.07 0.33 0.55
CA PRO A 28 26.73 0.86 0.29
C PRO A 28 25.81 -0.21 -0.31
N ALA A 29 26.33 -1.14 -1.11
CA ALA A 29 25.54 -2.27 -1.61
C ALA A 29 25.03 -3.15 -0.45
N PHE A 30 25.90 -3.49 0.51
CA PHE A 30 25.52 -4.25 1.70
C PHE A 30 24.41 -3.58 2.50
N LEU A 31 24.50 -2.26 2.72
CA LEU A 31 23.48 -1.49 3.44
C LEU A 31 22.13 -1.52 2.70
N VAL A 32 22.13 -1.33 1.37
CA VAL A 32 20.91 -1.37 0.55
C VAL A 32 20.25 -2.75 0.59
N GLY A 33 21.04 -3.82 0.62
CA GLY A 33 20.52 -5.18 0.81
C GLY A 33 19.75 -5.32 2.13
N TRP A 34 20.32 -4.84 3.23
CA TRP A 34 19.67 -4.86 4.54
C TRP A 34 18.40 -4.02 4.60
N ILE A 35 18.43 -2.81 4.06
CA ILE A 35 17.25 -1.93 4.01
C ILE A 35 16.12 -2.58 3.21
N SER A 36 16.45 -3.20 2.07
CA SER A 36 15.45 -3.88 1.23
C SER A 36 14.78 -5.05 1.98
N LEU A 37 15.56 -5.84 2.73
CA LEU A 37 15.00 -6.93 3.56
C LEU A 37 14.06 -6.41 4.66
N LEU A 38 14.43 -5.31 5.31
CA LEU A 38 13.60 -4.68 6.34
C LEU A 38 12.31 -4.10 5.76
N ASP A 39 12.38 -3.46 4.60
CA ASP A 39 11.23 -2.89 3.91
C ASP A 39 10.19 -3.96 3.54
N PHE A 40 10.64 -5.09 2.97
CA PHE A 40 9.75 -6.23 2.70
C PHE A 40 9.11 -6.80 3.97
N THR A 41 9.86 -6.87 5.07
CA THR A 41 9.33 -7.35 6.36
C THR A 41 8.23 -6.43 6.88
N ILE A 42 8.45 -5.11 6.86
CA ILE A 42 7.47 -4.11 7.27
C ILE A 42 6.22 -4.19 6.40
N CYS A 43 6.38 -4.34 5.08
CA CYS A 43 5.26 -4.50 4.15
C CYS A 43 4.39 -5.72 4.50
N ILE A 44 4.99 -6.87 4.78
CA ILE A 44 4.25 -8.10 5.16
C ILE A 44 3.45 -7.88 6.44
N VAL A 45 4.04 -7.22 7.45
CA VAL A 45 3.37 -6.92 8.71
C VAL A 45 2.19 -5.96 8.49
N ILE A 46 2.37 -4.91 7.70
CA ILE A 46 1.31 -3.96 7.37
C ILE A 46 0.14 -4.66 6.66
N VAL A 47 0.42 -5.48 5.65
CA VAL A 47 -0.61 -6.21 4.90
C VAL A 47 -1.37 -7.17 5.82
N ALA A 48 -0.68 -7.92 6.68
CA ALA A 48 -1.32 -8.82 7.63
C ALA A 48 -2.25 -8.08 8.61
N LYS A 49 -1.82 -6.90 9.11
CA LYS A 49 -2.66 -6.05 9.97
C LYS A 49 -3.88 -5.51 9.25
N ASN A 50 -3.73 -5.07 8.00
CA ASN A 50 -4.86 -4.62 7.18
C ASN A 50 -5.87 -5.76 6.98
N TRP A 51 -5.40 -6.97 6.67
CA TRP A 51 -6.26 -8.13 6.52
C TRP A 51 -7.04 -8.44 7.80
N SER A 52 -6.37 -8.44 8.95
CA SER A 52 -7.01 -8.62 10.27
C SER A 52 -8.08 -7.55 10.53
N SER A 53 -7.78 -6.28 10.22
CA SER A 53 -8.73 -5.17 10.38
C SER A 53 -9.96 -5.32 9.49
N HIS A 54 -9.78 -5.65 8.22
CA HIS A 54 -10.89 -5.90 7.29
C HIS A 54 -11.76 -7.06 7.73
N MET A 55 -11.16 -8.17 8.17
CA MET A 55 -11.91 -9.31 8.69
C MET A 55 -12.68 -8.95 9.95
N ASN A 56 -12.08 -8.17 10.87
CA ASN A 56 -12.77 -7.70 12.06
C ASN A 56 -13.99 -6.82 11.73
N LEU A 57 -13.91 -5.98 10.68
CA LEU A 57 -15.03 -5.18 10.19
C LEU A 57 -16.15 -6.05 9.60
N LEU A 58 -15.80 -7.07 8.81
CA LEU A 58 -16.78 -7.98 8.19
C LEU A 58 -17.57 -8.81 9.22
N PHE A 59 -16.95 -9.15 10.35
CA PHE A 59 -17.58 -9.94 11.42
C PHE A 59 -18.12 -9.10 12.59
N HIS A 60 -18.39 -7.80 12.38
CA HIS A 60 -18.94 -6.88 13.39
C HIS A 60 -18.19 -6.92 14.75
N GLY A 61 -16.86 -7.03 14.72
CA GLY A 61 -16.05 -6.97 15.95
C GLY A 61 -16.05 -8.21 16.84
N LEU A 62 -16.69 -9.32 16.44
CA LEU A 62 -16.74 -10.57 17.22
C LEU A 62 -15.34 -11.14 17.51
N PHE A 63 -14.41 -11.00 16.56
CA PHE A 63 -13.04 -11.52 16.68
C PHE A 63 -12.19 -10.74 17.69
N ASN A 64 -12.39 -9.42 17.81
CA ASN A 64 -11.62 -8.58 18.74
C ASN A 64 -11.89 -8.93 20.22
N LYS A 65 -13.04 -9.57 20.53
CA LYS A 65 -13.38 -10.01 21.89
C LYS A 65 -12.79 -11.36 22.29
N HIS A 66 -12.50 -12.25 21.34
CA HIS A 66 -12.07 -13.63 21.65
C HIS A 66 -10.60 -13.91 21.30
N PHE A 67 -10.01 -13.15 20.38
CA PHE A 67 -8.67 -13.43 19.83
C PHE A 67 -7.64 -12.32 20.06
N THR A 68 -7.98 -11.31 20.84
CA THR A 68 -7.04 -10.26 21.27
C THR A 68 -6.54 -10.61 22.66
N VAL A 69 -5.29 -11.08 22.74
CA VAL A 69 -4.61 -11.20 24.05
C VAL A 69 -3.93 -9.86 24.33
N GLU A 70 -4.41 -9.18 25.37
CA GLU A 70 -3.76 -7.99 25.89
C GLU A 70 -2.46 -8.43 26.57
N MET A 71 -1.34 -7.95 26.04
CA MET A 71 -0.04 -8.26 26.62
C MET A 71 0.12 -7.49 27.94
N PRO A 72 0.52 -8.13 29.05
CA PRO A 72 0.55 -7.51 30.37
C PRO A 72 1.65 -6.44 30.54
N TYR A 73 2.49 -6.21 29.51
CA TYR A 73 3.52 -5.18 29.53
C TYR A 73 3.04 -3.94 28.76
N HIS A 74 2.85 -2.85 29.48
CA HIS A 74 2.52 -1.54 28.91
C HIS A 74 3.81 -0.83 28.45
N LEU A 75 4.50 -1.37 27.43
CA LEU A 75 5.69 -0.72 26.84
C LEU A 75 5.29 0.45 25.93
N GLY A 76 4.81 1.53 26.53
CA GLY A 76 4.64 2.84 25.88
C GLY A 76 3.73 2.87 24.65
N SER A 77 3.43 4.07 24.16
CA SER A 77 2.53 4.31 23.02
C SER A 77 3.06 3.82 21.67
N ILE A 78 4.28 3.25 21.63
CA ILE A 78 5.00 2.90 20.39
C ILE A 78 4.86 1.41 20.06
N PHE A 79 4.70 0.53 21.05
CA PHE A 79 4.49 -0.89 20.81
C PHE A 79 3.02 -1.26 20.93
N ALA A 80 2.49 -1.95 19.91
CA ALA A 80 1.11 -2.40 19.89
C ALA A 80 0.84 -3.34 21.07
N THR A 81 0.01 -2.90 22.01
CA THR A 81 -0.41 -3.64 23.22
C THR A 81 -1.27 -4.89 22.91
N LYS A 82 -1.57 -5.15 21.63
CA LYS A 82 -2.52 -6.16 21.17
C LYS A 82 -1.89 -7.02 20.08
N ILE A 83 -1.74 -8.30 20.37
CA ILE A 83 -1.34 -9.32 19.38
C ILE A 83 -2.62 -10.00 18.89
N ASP A 84 -2.94 -9.80 17.61
CA ASP A 84 -4.04 -10.47 16.93
C ASP A 84 -3.58 -11.85 16.45
N PHE A 85 -4.09 -12.93 17.03
CA PHE A 85 -3.78 -14.30 16.59
C PHE A 85 -4.12 -14.57 15.11
N PHE A 86 -5.15 -13.92 14.60
CA PHE A 86 -5.58 -14.06 13.21
C PHE A 86 -4.55 -13.50 12.21
N ALA A 87 -3.90 -12.38 12.55
CA ALA A 87 -2.83 -11.81 11.73
C ALA A 87 -1.62 -12.77 11.66
N VAL A 88 -1.28 -13.41 12.78
CA VAL A 88 -0.20 -14.41 12.84
C VAL A 88 -0.52 -15.63 11.98
N LEU A 89 -1.76 -16.12 12.04
CA LEU A 89 -2.22 -17.23 11.20
C LEU A 89 -2.16 -16.90 9.70
N ALA A 90 -2.56 -15.67 9.33
CA ALA A 90 -2.50 -15.21 7.93
C ALA A 90 -1.05 -15.16 7.41
N ILE A 91 -0.10 -14.71 8.24
CA ILE A 91 1.34 -14.72 7.90
C ILE A 91 1.82 -16.15 7.69
N PHE A 92 1.48 -17.07 8.59
CA PHE A 92 1.89 -18.47 8.47
C PHE A 92 1.34 -19.13 7.20
N CYS A 93 0.07 -18.89 6.89
CA CYS A 93 -0.56 -19.37 5.66
C CYS A 93 0.14 -18.79 4.41
N SER A 94 0.42 -17.48 4.42
CA SER A 94 1.11 -16.80 3.31
C SER A 94 2.52 -17.38 3.08
N SER A 95 3.27 -17.66 4.15
CA SER A 95 4.59 -18.30 4.08
C SER A 95 4.52 -19.70 3.47
N ILE A 96 3.49 -20.50 3.81
CA ILE A 96 3.30 -21.83 3.21
C ILE A 96 3.03 -21.74 1.71
N VAL A 97 2.20 -20.78 1.29
CA VAL A 97 1.90 -20.53 -0.13
C VAL A 97 3.17 -20.09 -0.89
N LEU A 98 4.03 -19.28 -0.26
CA LEU A 98 5.31 -18.87 -0.84
C LEU A 98 6.32 -20.01 -0.94
N CYS A 99 6.29 -20.97 -0.01
CA CYS A 99 7.10 -22.18 -0.09
C CYS A 99 6.65 -23.15 -1.21
N CYS A 100 5.47 -22.93 -1.80
CA CYS A 100 5.03 -23.72 -2.95
C CYS A 100 5.79 -23.34 -4.23
N SER A 101 5.78 -24.24 -5.21
CA SER A 101 6.53 -24.09 -6.47
C SER A 101 6.24 -22.75 -7.18
N ILE A 102 7.29 -22.14 -7.74
CA ILE A 102 7.25 -20.81 -8.38
C ILE A 102 6.22 -20.69 -9.51
N ARG A 103 5.91 -21.79 -10.20
CA ARG A 103 4.86 -21.86 -11.24
C ARG A 103 3.45 -21.66 -10.67
N VAL A 104 3.19 -22.23 -9.49
CA VAL A 104 1.92 -22.07 -8.78
C VAL A 104 1.79 -20.63 -8.29
N LEU A 105 2.84 -20.09 -7.69
CA LEU A 105 2.88 -18.71 -7.21
C LEU A 105 2.58 -17.69 -8.32
N ALA A 106 3.19 -17.85 -9.50
CA ALA A 106 2.96 -16.98 -10.65
C ALA A 106 1.49 -17.00 -11.10
N THR A 107 0.90 -18.20 -11.18
CA THR A 107 -0.50 -18.37 -11.61
C THR A 107 -1.47 -17.75 -10.61
N VAL A 108 -1.28 -18.02 -9.31
CA VAL A 108 -2.10 -17.45 -8.23
C VAL A 108 -2.01 -15.93 -8.22
N SER A 109 -0.81 -15.37 -8.42
CA SER A 109 -0.60 -13.92 -8.42
C SER A 109 -1.35 -13.23 -9.57
N ILE A 110 -1.32 -13.80 -10.78
CA ILE A 110 -2.04 -13.24 -11.94
C ILE A 110 -3.55 -13.26 -11.70
N ILE A 111 -4.08 -14.36 -11.16
CA ILE A 111 -5.50 -14.48 -10.82
C ILE A 111 -5.89 -13.42 -9.78
N MET A 112 -5.13 -13.32 -8.69
CA MET A 112 -5.37 -12.34 -7.62
C MET A 112 -5.34 -10.91 -8.13
N VAL A 113 -4.34 -10.54 -8.94
CA VAL A 113 -4.24 -9.19 -9.53
C VAL A 113 -5.44 -8.89 -10.42
N THR A 114 -5.90 -9.87 -11.21
CA THR A 114 -7.08 -9.70 -12.08
C THR A 114 -8.33 -9.42 -11.26
N ILE A 115 -8.55 -10.15 -10.17
CA ILE A 115 -9.69 -9.94 -9.26
C ILE A 115 -9.61 -8.57 -8.59
N CYS A 116 -8.44 -8.19 -8.05
CA CYS A 116 -8.24 -6.89 -7.41
C CYS A 116 -8.46 -5.72 -8.38
N ALA A 117 -7.99 -5.86 -9.64
CA ALA A 117 -8.20 -4.86 -10.67
C ALA A 117 -9.69 -4.70 -11.01
N LEU A 118 -10.42 -5.81 -11.17
CA LEU A 118 -11.86 -5.77 -11.44
C LEU A 118 -12.65 -5.16 -10.28
N ALA A 119 -12.33 -5.56 -9.04
CA ALA A 119 -12.96 -5.01 -7.84
C ALA A 119 -12.72 -3.49 -7.71
N THR A 120 -11.47 -3.05 -7.89
CA THR A 120 -11.11 -1.62 -7.83
C THR A 120 -11.85 -0.83 -8.92
N ASN A 121 -11.90 -1.36 -10.15
CA ASN A 121 -12.61 -0.73 -11.25
C ASN A 121 -14.11 -0.62 -10.97
N SER A 122 -14.74 -1.68 -10.44
CA SER A 122 -16.16 -1.66 -10.09
C SER A 122 -16.48 -0.60 -9.03
N THR A 123 -15.66 -0.49 -7.98
CA THR A 123 -15.82 0.53 -6.95
C THR A 123 -15.58 1.94 -7.50
N ALA A 124 -14.65 2.11 -8.44
CA ALA A 124 -14.41 3.40 -9.10
C ALA A 124 -15.63 3.86 -9.92
N PHE A 125 -16.28 2.95 -10.66
CA PHE A 125 -17.50 3.26 -11.40
C PHE A 125 -18.66 3.65 -10.47
N VAL A 126 -18.88 2.89 -9.40
CA VAL A 126 -19.91 3.21 -8.40
C VAL A 126 -19.61 4.55 -7.73
N GLY A 127 -18.34 4.77 -7.34
CA GLY A 127 -17.89 6.02 -6.73
C GLY A 127 -18.12 7.24 -7.63
N PHE A 128 -17.90 7.10 -8.94
CA PHE A 128 -18.17 8.17 -9.91
C PHE A 128 -19.68 8.45 -10.03
N TYR A 129 -20.53 7.42 -10.02
CA TYR A 129 -21.98 7.59 -10.11
C TYR A 129 -22.57 8.32 -8.90
N PHE A 130 -22.06 8.05 -7.70
CA PHE A 130 -22.48 8.71 -6.45
C PHE A 130 -21.63 9.93 -6.08
N ALA A 131 -20.80 10.44 -7.01
CA ALA A 131 -19.95 11.60 -6.76
C ALA A 131 -20.76 12.91 -6.82
N ASP A 132 -21.25 13.36 -5.66
CA ASP A 132 -21.88 14.69 -5.52
C ASP A 132 -20.82 15.79 -5.34
N PRO A 133 -20.73 16.78 -6.27
CA PRO A 133 -19.77 17.89 -6.16
C PRO A 133 -19.96 18.75 -4.91
N ASN A 134 -21.19 18.78 -4.37
CA ASN A 134 -21.53 19.53 -3.17
C ASN A 134 -20.84 18.97 -1.92
N ASN A 135 -20.58 17.67 -1.86
CA ASN A 135 -19.85 17.06 -0.75
C ASN A 135 -18.37 17.51 -0.74
N TRP A 136 -17.78 17.75 -1.92
CA TRP A 136 -16.40 18.22 -2.04
C TRP A 136 -16.25 19.70 -1.68
N LEU A 137 -17.27 20.50 -1.97
CA LEU A 137 -17.36 21.90 -1.54
C LEU A 137 -17.56 21.99 -0.02
N ALA A 138 -18.41 21.15 0.56
CA ALA A 138 -18.63 21.08 2.01
C ALA A 138 -17.40 20.58 2.78
N ALA A 139 -16.60 19.70 2.18
CA ALA A 139 -15.31 19.24 2.71
C ALA A 139 -14.18 20.27 2.55
N GLY A 140 -14.44 21.43 1.95
CA GLY A 140 -13.47 22.52 1.78
C GLY A 140 -12.38 22.25 0.74
N PHE A 141 -12.55 21.23 -0.12
CA PHE A 141 -11.56 20.86 -1.14
C PHE A 141 -11.47 21.92 -2.27
N PHE A 142 -12.57 22.63 -2.54
CA PHE A 142 -12.63 23.84 -3.36
C PHE A 142 -13.28 24.97 -2.56
N LYS A 143 -12.49 25.89 -2.01
CA LYS A 143 -12.98 27.00 -1.18
C LYS A 143 -13.95 27.94 -1.92
N ASP A 144 -13.82 28.05 -3.25
CA ASP A 144 -14.64 28.93 -4.10
C ASP A 144 -15.30 28.22 -5.31
N GLY A 145 -15.31 26.88 -5.33
CA GLY A 145 -15.90 26.07 -6.42
C GLY A 145 -15.32 26.32 -7.82
N PRO A 146 -15.94 25.79 -8.89
CA PRO A 146 -15.51 26.02 -10.28
C PRO A 146 -15.66 27.48 -10.74
N ILE A 147 -16.46 28.26 -10.01
CA ILE A 147 -16.64 29.70 -10.20
C ILE A 147 -15.38 30.45 -9.73
N GLY A 148 -14.64 29.85 -8.80
CA GLY A 148 -13.38 30.32 -8.26
C GLY A 148 -12.29 30.49 -9.32
N VAL A 149 -12.07 29.43 -10.08
CA VAL A 149 -11.09 29.40 -11.18
C VAL A 149 -11.46 30.40 -12.28
N CYS A 150 -12.76 30.64 -12.51
CA CYS A 150 -13.22 31.63 -13.48
C CYS A 150 -12.96 33.07 -13.00
N TYR A 151 -13.11 33.40 -11.71
CA TYR A 151 -12.80 34.75 -11.22
C TYR A 151 -11.31 35.06 -11.34
N GLU A 152 -10.44 34.07 -11.09
CA GLU A 152 -8.98 34.27 -11.08
C GLU A 152 -8.45 34.45 -12.51
N PHE A 153 -9.00 33.69 -13.47
CA PHE A 153 -8.74 33.91 -14.90
C PHE A 153 -9.26 35.25 -15.41
N CYS A 154 -10.43 35.71 -14.94
CA CYS A 154 -10.99 37.00 -15.34
C CYS A 154 -10.20 38.18 -14.76
N LEU A 155 -9.73 38.08 -13.52
CA LEU A 155 -8.84 39.09 -12.90
C LEU A 155 -7.48 39.16 -13.60
N HIS A 156 -6.91 38.02 -13.99
CA HIS A 156 -5.64 38.01 -14.71
C HIS A 156 -5.77 38.65 -16.11
N ASN A 157 -6.87 38.42 -16.81
CA ASN A 157 -7.12 38.99 -18.15
C ASN A 157 -7.43 40.50 -18.11
N ASN A 158 -8.00 41.02 -17.03
CA ASN A 158 -8.23 42.47 -16.85
C ASN A 158 -6.96 43.24 -16.44
N SER A 159 -5.96 42.58 -15.86
CA SER A 159 -4.67 43.19 -15.48
C SER A 159 -3.64 43.26 -16.64
N GLN A 160 -3.98 42.77 -17.83
CA GLN A 160 -3.11 42.77 -19.02
C GLN A 160 -3.63 43.72 -20.13
N LYS A 161 -4.64 44.54 -19.84
CA LYS A 161 -5.07 45.68 -20.66
C LYS A 161 -4.72 46.98 -19.95
#